data_AF-A0A539D8I1-F1
#
_entry.id   AF-A0A539D8I1-F1
#
_cell.length_a   1.000
_cell.length_b   1.000
_cell.length_c   1.000
_cell.angle_alpha   90.00
_cell.angle_beta   90.00
_cell.angle_gamma   90.00
#
_symmetry.space_group_name_H-M   'P 1'
#
loop_
_entity.id
_entity.type
_entity.pdbx_description
1 polymer ?
#
loop_
_entity_poly.entity_id
_entity_poly.type
_entity_poly.pdbx_seq_one_letter_code
_entity_poly.pdbx_strand_id
1 'polypeptide(L)'
;MDAAAMTRPALSPTDPLSEVADRYAVAVTPAMERLIDPGDPQDPIARQFLPDVRELDETPEERADPIDDAVHSPVEGVVHRYRDRCLLKITHVCPVYCRFCFRREMVGPGAAEPITVEKLDAALAYIEAHPEIWEVILTGGDPFVLSPRRAKDITQRLAAIAHVQVIRWHTRVPVVDPARVTPDFVSALK
;
A
#
# COMPACT_ATOMS: atom_id res chain seq x y z
N MET A 1 -11.50 -9.05 9.39
CA MET A 1 -10.45 -10.08 9.59
C MET A 1 -9.27 -9.40 10.22
N ASP A 2 -8.79 -10.03 11.28
CA ASP A 2 -7.74 -9.57 12.16
C ASP A 2 -6.42 -9.45 11.39
N ALA A 3 -5.59 -8.45 11.70
CA ALA A 3 -4.21 -8.37 11.20
C ALA A 3 -3.39 -9.63 11.58
N ALA A 4 -3.94 -10.46 12.48
CA ALA A 4 -3.42 -11.74 12.95
C ALA A 4 -3.28 -12.86 11.89
N ALA A 5 -3.79 -12.72 10.66
CA ALA A 5 -3.53 -13.69 9.59
C ALA A 5 -2.21 -13.44 8.84
N MET A 6 -1.49 -12.38 9.19
CA MET A 6 -0.17 -12.04 8.66
C MET A 6 0.89 -12.63 9.58
N THR A 7 1.55 -13.69 9.14
CA THR A 7 2.64 -14.29 9.90
C THR A 7 3.88 -13.41 9.76
N ARG A 8 4.31 -12.74 10.84
CA ARG A 8 5.74 -12.43 10.95
C ARG A 8 6.43 -13.80 11.13
N PRO A 9 7.45 -14.15 10.35
CA PRO A 9 8.24 -15.32 10.68
C PRO A 9 8.73 -15.18 12.13
N ALA A 10 8.63 -16.25 12.92
CA ALA A 10 9.14 -16.26 14.29
C ALA A 10 10.68 -16.29 14.22
N LEU A 11 11.29 -15.11 14.13
CA LEU A 11 12.74 -14.95 14.07
C LEU A 11 13.31 -14.88 15.49
N SER A 12 14.41 -15.60 15.74
CA SER A 12 15.16 -15.48 16.99
C SER A 12 15.81 -14.08 17.06
N PRO A 13 15.97 -13.46 18.23
CA PRO A 13 16.75 -12.21 18.37
C PRO A 13 18.19 -12.29 17.83
N THR A 14 18.73 -13.49 17.68
CA THR A 14 20.07 -13.75 17.11
C THR A 14 20.04 -14.04 15.61
N ASP A 15 18.86 -14.10 15.00
CA ASP A 15 18.70 -14.29 13.56
C ASP A 15 19.09 -12.98 12.85
N PRO A 16 20.01 -13.01 11.88
CA PRO A 16 20.35 -11.84 11.06
C PRO A 16 19.13 -11.17 10.40
N LEU A 17 18.06 -11.93 10.15
CA LEU A 17 16.81 -11.40 9.60
C LEU A 17 15.98 -10.60 10.62
N SER A 18 16.27 -10.70 11.91
CA SER A 18 15.57 -9.92 12.94
C SER A 18 15.83 -8.43 12.79
N GLU A 19 17.06 -8.03 12.46
CA GLU A 19 17.39 -6.63 12.17
C GLU A 19 16.62 -6.10 10.95
N VAL A 20 16.51 -6.93 9.91
CA VAL A 20 15.68 -6.62 8.72
C VAL A 20 14.21 -6.46 9.12
N ALA A 21 13.69 -7.34 9.98
CA ALA A 21 12.29 -7.34 10.40
C ALA A 21 11.95 -6.25 11.43
N ASP A 22 12.94 -5.69 12.12
CA ASP A 22 12.81 -4.53 13.00
C ASP A 22 12.77 -3.23 12.19
N ARG A 23 13.55 -3.18 11.11
CA ARG A 23 13.60 -2.01 10.22
C ARG A 23 12.48 -1.97 9.19
N TYR A 24 12.18 -3.11 8.57
CA TYR A 24 11.20 -3.22 7.49
C TYR A 24 10.09 -4.18 7.86
N ALA A 25 8.87 -3.80 7.47
CA ALA A 25 7.70 -4.63 7.63
C ALA A 25 7.87 -5.96 6.90
N VAL A 26 7.53 -7.06 7.57
CA VAL A 26 7.45 -8.39 6.95
C VAL A 26 6.05 -8.92 7.16
N ALA A 27 5.42 -9.33 6.06
CA ALA A 27 4.15 -10.02 6.05
C ALA A 27 4.00 -10.80 4.76
N VAL A 28 3.60 -12.05 4.89
CA VAL A 28 3.27 -12.94 3.78
C VAL A 28 1.90 -13.54 4.08
N THR A 29 1.05 -13.62 3.08
CA THR A 29 -0.27 -14.23 3.22
C THR A 29 -0.14 -15.75 3.06
N PRO A 30 -1.07 -16.53 3.63
CA PRO A 30 -1.12 -17.98 3.38
C PRO A 30 -1.24 -18.34 1.90
N ALA A 31 -1.84 -17.46 1.08
CA ALA A 31 -1.93 -17.64 -0.36
C ALA A 31 -0.55 -17.61 -1.04
N MET A 32 0.34 -16.72 -0.61
CA MET A 32 1.70 -16.64 -1.14
C MET A 32 2.61 -17.69 -0.52
N GLU A 33 2.50 -17.96 0.78
CA GLU A 33 3.28 -19.01 1.47
C GLU A 33 3.13 -20.38 0.78
N ARG A 34 1.91 -20.75 0.36
CA ARG A 34 1.66 -22.03 -0.33
C ARG A 34 2.28 -22.13 -1.73
N LEU A 35 2.66 -21.02 -2.34
CA LEU A 35 3.25 -21.01 -3.68
C LEU A 35 4.78 -21.01 -3.64
N ILE A 36 5.38 -20.75 -2.48
CA ILE A 36 6.83 -20.79 -2.31
C ILE A 36 7.29 -22.25 -2.29
N ASP A 37 8.23 -22.60 -3.16
CA ASP A 37 8.92 -23.89 -3.09
C ASP A 37 10.06 -23.83 -2.04
N PRO A 38 9.94 -24.51 -0.89
CA PRO A 38 11.01 -24.50 0.11
C PRO A 38 12.27 -25.27 -0.33
N GLY A 39 12.18 -26.08 -1.40
CA GLY A 39 13.30 -26.80 -1.98
C GLY A 39 14.15 -25.96 -2.94
N ASP A 40 13.64 -24.82 -3.40
CA ASP A 40 14.34 -23.91 -4.31
C ASP A 40 14.87 -22.67 -3.56
N PRO A 41 16.18 -22.56 -3.29
CA PRO A 41 16.76 -21.38 -2.64
C PRO A 41 16.69 -20.12 -3.53
N GLN A 42 16.29 -20.24 -4.80
CA GLN A 42 16.08 -19.13 -5.73
C GLN A 42 14.60 -18.94 -6.09
N ASP A 43 13.67 -19.51 -5.32
CA ASP A 43 12.24 -19.41 -5.59
C ASP A 43 11.82 -17.95 -5.84
N PRO A 44 11.22 -17.64 -7.00
CA PRO A 44 10.95 -16.28 -7.40
C PRO A 44 9.83 -15.61 -6.59
N ILE A 45 8.98 -16.38 -5.89
CA ILE A 45 7.94 -15.85 -5.03
C ILE A 45 8.54 -15.52 -3.66
N ALA A 46 9.37 -16.40 -3.11
CA ALA A 46 10.13 -16.18 -1.89
C ALA A 46 10.94 -14.89 -1.97
N ARG A 47 11.68 -14.68 -3.07
CA ARG A 47 12.48 -13.46 -3.29
C ARG A 47 11.67 -12.16 -3.29
N GLN A 48 10.36 -12.22 -3.51
CA GLN A 48 9.49 -11.05 -3.50
C GLN A 48 8.96 -10.70 -2.10
N PHE A 49 8.93 -11.64 -1.16
CA PHE A 49 8.21 -11.51 0.11
C PHE A 49 8.98 -11.90 1.36
N LEU A 50 9.95 -12.82 1.26
CA LEU A 50 10.79 -13.21 2.38
C LEU A 50 11.97 -12.24 2.52
N PRO A 51 12.33 -11.83 3.75
CA PRO A 51 13.42 -10.90 3.97
C PRO A 51 14.77 -11.49 3.61
N ASP A 52 15.70 -10.63 3.22
CA ASP A 52 17.09 -10.96 2.95
C ASP A 52 18.02 -9.99 3.69
N VAL A 53 19.12 -10.49 4.25
CA VAL A 53 20.09 -9.67 5.00
C VAL A 53 20.69 -8.55 4.15
N ARG A 54 20.76 -8.72 2.83
CA ARG A 54 21.25 -7.69 1.88
C ARG A 54 20.37 -6.45 1.86
N GLU A 55 19.17 -6.49 2.42
CA GLU A 55 18.32 -5.30 2.53
C GLU A 55 18.84 -4.27 3.53
N LEU A 56 19.83 -4.65 4.37
CA LEU A 56 20.56 -3.76 5.27
C LEU A 56 21.74 -3.06 4.57
N ASP A 57 22.13 -3.52 3.37
CA ASP A 57 23.16 -2.88 2.58
C ASP A 57 22.58 -1.59 1.98
N GLU A 58 23.00 -0.43 2.49
CA GLU A 58 22.63 0.88 1.94
C GLU A 58 23.75 1.45 1.07
N THR A 59 23.40 1.99 -0.09
CA THR A 59 24.34 2.76 -0.92
C THR A 59 24.13 4.28 -0.78
N PRO A 60 25.16 5.10 -1.05
CA PRO A 60 25.04 6.57 -0.97
C PRO A 60 23.99 7.19 -1.90
N GLU A 61 23.59 6.47 -2.95
CA GLU A 61 22.59 6.90 -3.93
C GLU A 61 21.14 6.67 -3.46
N GLU A 62 20.94 5.88 -2.40
CA GLU A 62 19.61 5.59 -1.87
C GLU A 62 18.97 6.82 -1.23
N ARG A 63 17.64 6.90 -1.38
CA ARG A 63 16.82 7.99 -0.83
C ARG A 63 15.58 7.38 -0.20
N ALA A 64 15.18 7.89 0.96
CA ALA A 64 13.95 7.46 1.64
C ALA A 64 12.68 7.73 0.81
N ASP A 65 12.70 8.80 0.00
CA ASP A 65 11.67 9.12 -0.99
C ASP A 65 12.30 9.15 -2.39
N PRO A 66 12.49 7.97 -3.03
CA PRO A 66 13.24 7.87 -4.28
C PRO A 66 12.50 8.47 -5.48
N ILE A 67 11.22 8.79 -5.33
CA ILE A 67 10.39 9.37 -6.38
C ILE A 67 9.96 10.81 -6.09
N ASP A 68 10.33 11.40 -4.96
CA ASP A 68 9.93 12.75 -4.54
C ASP A 68 8.39 12.93 -4.36
N ASP A 69 7.72 11.95 -3.78
CA ASP A 69 6.30 12.07 -3.41
C ASP A 69 6.04 13.28 -2.49
N ALA A 70 6.95 13.59 -1.55
CA ALA A 70 6.78 14.66 -0.58
C ALA A 70 6.70 16.05 -1.25
N VAL A 71 7.54 16.32 -2.25
CA VAL A 71 7.56 17.61 -2.98
C VAL A 71 6.26 17.82 -3.77
N HIS A 72 5.60 16.73 -4.16
CA HIS A 72 4.34 16.74 -4.88
C HIS A 72 3.11 16.53 -3.98
N SER A 73 3.24 16.69 -2.67
CA SER A 73 2.15 16.47 -1.70
C SER A 73 1.58 17.80 -1.16
N PRO A 74 0.62 18.43 -1.85
CA PRO A 74 0.07 19.74 -1.44
C PRO A 74 -0.79 19.65 -0.17
N VAL A 75 -1.38 18.49 0.09
CA VAL A 75 -2.12 18.16 1.30
C VAL A 75 -1.83 16.70 1.64
N GLU A 76 -1.87 16.36 2.94
CA GLU A 76 -1.64 14.98 3.37
C GLU A 76 -2.60 14.00 2.68
N GLY A 77 -2.05 12.87 2.23
CA GLY A 77 -2.80 11.88 1.47
C GLY A 77 -2.80 12.13 -0.04
N VAL A 78 -2.58 13.35 -0.53
CA VAL A 78 -2.56 13.62 -1.98
C VAL A 78 -1.13 13.69 -2.49
N VAL A 79 -0.84 13.03 -3.62
CA VAL A 79 0.33 13.32 -4.44
C VAL A 79 -0.14 13.78 -5.81
N HIS A 80 0.05 15.06 -6.13
CA HIS A 80 -0.41 15.67 -7.37
C HIS A 80 0.79 16.10 -8.22
N ARG A 81 1.35 15.14 -8.96
CA ARG A 81 2.51 15.34 -9.84
C ARG A 81 2.13 15.75 -11.26
N TYR A 82 1.05 15.18 -11.76
CA TYR A 82 0.59 15.38 -13.13
C TYR A 82 -0.63 16.27 -13.12
N ARG A 83 -0.73 17.19 -14.08
CA ARG A 83 -1.83 18.16 -14.17
C ARG A 83 -3.22 17.54 -14.03
N ASP A 84 -3.45 16.38 -14.64
CA ASP A 84 -4.78 15.83 -14.86
C ASP A 84 -5.11 14.64 -13.94
N ARG A 85 -4.20 14.22 -13.07
CA ARG A 85 -4.40 13.07 -12.18
C ARG A 85 -3.61 13.17 -10.88
N CYS A 86 -4.17 12.66 -9.80
CA CYS A 86 -3.49 12.60 -8.51
C CYS A 86 -3.56 11.20 -7.89
N LEU A 87 -2.63 10.93 -6.98
CA LEU A 87 -2.68 9.79 -6.08
C LEU A 87 -3.41 10.19 -4.80
N LEU A 88 -4.27 9.32 -4.29
CA LEU A 88 -4.85 9.41 -2.95
C LEU A 88 -4.35 8.22 -2.10
N LYS A 89 -3.44 8.50 -1.18
CA LYS A 89 -2.84 7.53 -0.23
C LYS A 89 -3.79 7.33 0.95
N ILE A 90 -4.59 6.27 0.90
CA ILE A 90 -5.69 6.03 1.87
C ILE A 90 -5.31 5.07 3.00
N THR A 91 -4.15 4.44 2.92
CA THR A 91 -3.64 3.47 3.89
C THR A 91 -2.12 3.37 3.78
N HIS A 92 -1.46 2.95 4.85
CA HIS A 92 -0.02 2.64 4.91
C HIS A 92 0.24 1.14 5.17
N VAL A 93 -0.79 0.31 4.99
CA VAL A 93 -0.74 -1.13 5.26
C VAL A 93 -0.98 -1.91 3.97
N CYS A 94 -0.24 -3.00 3.80
CA CYS A 94 -0.42 -3.98 2.74
C CYS A 94 -0.71 -5.37 3.35
N PRO A 95 -1.42 -6.27 2.63
CA PRO A 95 -1.58 -7.66 3.08
C PRO A 95 -0.25 -8.44 3.04
N VAL A 96 0.66 -8.02 2.15
CA VAL A 96 2.03 -8.51 2.03
C VAL A 96 2.98 -7.33 1.83
N TYR A 97 4.20 -7.43 2.33
CA TYR A 97 5.22 -6.40 2.13
C TYR A 97 6.27 -6.87 1.12
N CYS A 98 6.22 -6.27 -0.07
CA CYS A 98 7.12 -6.61 -1.17
C CYS A 98 8.55 -6.14 -0.83
N ARG A 99 9.56 -7.00 -0.98
CA ARG A 99 10.96 -6.65 -0.66
C ARG A 99 11.55 -5.60 -1.61
N PHE A 100 10.90 -5.35 -2.73
CA PHE A 100 11.25 -4.33 -3.73
C PHE A 100 10.34 -3.08 -3.65
N CYS A 101 9.55 -2.92 -2.58
CA CYS A 101 8.64 -1.78 -2.45
C CYS A 101 9.42 -0.46 -2.35
N PHE A 102 9.35 0.39 -3.37
CA PHE A 102 9.97 1.73 -3.35
C PHE A 102 9.33 2.70 -2.34
N ARG A 103 8.20 2.29 -1.71
CA ARG A 103 7.54 3.01 -0.62
C ARG A 103 7.74 2.32 0.73
N ARG A 104 8.72 1.42 0.87
CA ARG A 104 8.92 0.63 2.11
C ARG A 104 9.14 1.49 3.35
N GLU A 105 9.72 2.68 3.21
CA GLU A 105 9.90 3.64 4.31
C GLU A 105 8.58 4.29 4.78
N MET A 106 7.51 4.17 3.99
CA MET A 106 6.18 4.75 4.28
C MET A 106 5.16 3.70 4.72
N VAL A 107 5.53 2.41 4.83
CA VAL A 107 4.64 1.30 5.18
C VAL A 107 5.30 0.41 6.24
N GLY A 108 4.54 -0.11 7.21
CA GLY A 108 5.10 -1.00 8.25
C GLY A 108 5.32 -0.42 9.65
N PRO A 109 6.22 -1.03 10.44
CA PRO A 109 6.58 -0.52 11.77
C PRO A 109 7.03 0.94 11.71
N GLY A 110 6.44 1.81 12.53
CA GLY A 110 6.75 3.24 12.53
C GLY A 110 6.20 4.02 11.32
N ALA A 111 5.45 3.37 10.41
CA ALA A 111 4.79 4.07 9.31
C ALA A 111 3.73 5.06 9.82
N ALA A 112 3.46 6.08 9.01
CA ALA A 112 2.40 7.04 9.27
C ALA A 112 1.07 6.32 9.53
N GLU A 113 0.31 6.84 10.49
CA GLU A 113 -1.02 6.31 10.80
C GLU A 113 -1.91 6.32 9.55
N PRO A 114 -2.87 5.38 9.44
CA PRO A 114 -3.86 5.43 8.37
C PRO A 114 -4.49 6.82 8.27
N ILE A 115 -4.79 7.27 7.05
CA ILE A 115 -5.39 8.59 6.85
C ILE A 115 -6.64 8.73 7.75
N THR A 116 -6.65 9.78 8.57
CA THR A 116 -7.78 10.09 9.43
C THR A 116 -8.94 10.60 8.59
N VAL A 117 -10.14 10.68 9.17
CA VAL A 117 -11.31 11.21 8.47
C VAL A 117 -11.07 12.66 8.06
N GLU A 118 -10.50 13.46 8.95
CA GLU A 118 -10.23 14.88 8.75
C GLU A 118 -9.22 15.10 7.61
N LYS A 119 -8.17 14.27 7.55
CA LYS A 119 -7.17 14.32 6.48
C LYS A 119 -7.74 13.86 5.14
N LEU A 120 -8.61 12.85 5.14
CA LEU A 120 -9.33 12.42 3.95
C LEU A 120 -10.26 13.52 3.44
N ASP A 121 -10.96 14.23 4.33
CA ASP A 121 -11.82 15.35 3.97
C ASP A 121 -11.02 16.48 3.33
N ALA A 122 -9.86 16.82 3.90
CA ALA A 122 -8.96 17.82 3.31
C ALA A 122 -8.42 17.40 1.93
N ALA A 123 -8.09 16.12 1.76
CA ALA A 123 -7.65 15.57 0.48
C ALA A 123 -8.75 15.62 -0.59
N LEU A 124 -9.99 15.30 -0.22
CA LEU A 124 -11.14 15.37 -1.13
C LEU A 124 -11.51 16.82 -1.47
N ALA A 125 -11.45 17.74 -0.51
CA ALA A 125 -11.64 19.16 -0.76
C ALA A 125 -10.58 19.73 -1.71
N TYR A 126 -9.33 19.28 -1.60
CA TYR A 126 -8.29 19.60 -2.57
C TYR A 126 -8.69 19.12 -3.97
N ILE A 127 -9.09 17.86 -4.13
CA ILE A 127 -9.50 17.31 -5.44
C ILE A 127 -10.71 18.08 -6.02
N GLU A 128 -11.69 18.41 -5.19
CA GLU A 128 -12.87 19.19 -5.59
C GLU A 128 -12.51 20.60 -6.07
N ALA A 129 -11.51 21.24 -5.46
CA ALA A 129 -11.05 22.58 -5.84
C ALA A 129 -10.19 22.62 -7.12
N HIS A 130 -9.77 21.47 -7.66
CA HIS A 130 -8.87 21.36 -8.81
C HIS A 130 -9.58 20.69 -10.00
N PRO A 131 -10.33 21.46 -10.83
CA PRO A 131 -11.19 20.93 -11.90
C PRO A 131 -10.43 20.22 -13.02
N GLU A 132 -9.11 20.41 -13.11
CA GLU A 132 -8.24 19.69 -14.04
C GLU A 132 -8.04 18.21 -13.70
N ILE A 133 -8.26 17.80 -12.44
CA ILE A 133 -8.09 16.42 -11.98
C ILE A 133 -9.28 15.56 -12.42
N TRP A 134 -9.15 14.88 -13.55
CA TRP A 134 -10.20 13.97 -14.02
C TRP A 134 -10.02 12.52 -13.54
N GLU A 135 -8.80 12.16 -13.12
CA GLU A 135 -8.47 10.82 -12.63
C GLU A 135 -7.89 10.86 -11.20
N VAL A 136 -8.47 10.06 -10.30
CA VAL A 136 -7.97 9.86 -8.94
C VAL A 136 -7.56 8.41 -8.75
N ILE A 137 -6.32 8.20 -8.33
CA ILE A 137 -5.71 6.88 -8.16
C ILE A 137 -5.59 6.55 -6.68
N LEU A 138 -6.40 5.61 -6.19
CA LEU A 138 -6.30 5.11 -4.82
C LEU A 138 -5.06 4.23 -4.68
N THR A 139 -4.23 4.55 -3.68
CA THR A 139 -2.94 3.90 -3.42
C THR A 139 -2.53 4.08 -1.95
N GLY A 140 -1.24 3.93 -1.66
CA GLY A 140 -0.62 4.04 -0.33
C GLY A 140 0.18 2.77 -0.06
N GLY A 141 -0.29 1.98 0.89
CA GLY A 141 -0.05 0.54 0.91
C GLY A 141 -0.91 -0.16 -0.15
N ASP A 142 -1.83 -1.02 0.27
CA ASP A 142 -2.81 -1.64 -0.64
C ASP A 142 -4.25 -1.24 -0.27
N PRO A 143 -4.93 -0.42 -1.09
CA PRO A 143 -6.32 0.00 -0.92
C PRO A 143 -7.33 -1.13 -0.65
N PHE A 144 -7.07 -2.35 -1.09
CA PHE A 144 -7.99 -3.48 -0.90
C PHE A 144 -7.89 -4.10 0.51
N VAL A 145 -7.02 -3.57 1.39
CA VAL A 145 -7.06 -3.89 2.83
C VAL A 145 -8.25 -3.23 3.54
N LEU A 146 -8.86 -2.21 2.94
CA LEU A 146 -9.99 -1.50 3.52
C LEU A 146 -11.23 -2.40 3.62
N SER A 147 -12.14 -2.05 4.54
CA SER A 147 -13.46 -2.66 4.54
C SER A 147 -14.27 -2.23 3.30
N PRO A 148 -15.17 -3.09 2.76
CA PRO A 148 -16.08 -2.71 1.68
C PRO A 148 -16.85 -1.41 1.99
N ARG A 149 -17.27 -1.22 3.25
CA ARG A 149 -17.94 0.01 3.69
C ARG A 149 -17.08 1.26 3.46
N ARG A 150 -15.80 1.23 3.84
CA ARG A 150 -14.89 2.38 3.67
C ARG A 150 -14.52 2.60 2.21
N ALA A 151 -14.32 1.52 1.44
CA ALA A 151 -14.09 1.63 0.00
C ALA A 151 -15.29 2.26 -0.72
N LYS A 152 -16.52 1.88 -0.33
CA LYS A 152 -17.76 2.44 -0.87
C LYS A 152 -17.90 3.93 -0.56
N ASP A 153 -17.66 4.33 0.69
CA ASP A 153 -17.72 5.74 1.10
C ASP A 153 -16.77 6.60 0.25
N ILE A 154 -15.50 6.19 0.12
CA ILE A 154 -14.51 6.90 -0.69
C ILE A 154 -14.92 6.95 -2.16
N THR A 155 -15.38 5.82 -2.74
CA THR A 155 -15.83 5.76 -4.13
C THR A 155 -16.98 6.72 -4.38
N GLN A 156 -18.00 6.71 -3.52
CA GLN A 156 -19.18 7.57 -3.66
C GLN A 156 -18.84 9.05 -3.52
N ARG A 157 -17.95 9.40 -2.58
CA ARG A 157 -17.51 10.79 -2.40
C ARG A 157 -16.71 11.31 -3.59
N LEU A 158 -15.82 10.49 -4.15
CA LEU A 158 -15.09 10.84 -5.38
C LEU A 158 -16.03 10.93 -6.59
N ALA A 159 -16.98 10.01 -6.73
CA ALA A 159 -17.95 10.01 -7.83
C ALA A 159 -18.92 11.20 -7.78
N ALA A 160 -19.09 11.84 -6.62
CA ALA A 160 -19.88 13.07 -6.49
C ALA A 160 -19.15 14.31 -7.01
N ILE A 161 -17.83 14.25 -7.21
CA ILE A 161 -17.04 15.37 -7.73
C ILE A 161 -17.18 15.40 -9.26
N ALA A 162 -17.84 16.43 -9.79
CA ALA A 162 -18.33 16.46 -11.18
C ALA A 162 -17.23 16.26 -12.25
N HIS A 163 -16.01 16.75 -12.03
CA HIS A 163 -14.90 16.62 -12.96
C HIS A 163 -14.13 15.29 -12.83
N VAL A 164 -14.30 14.53 -11.74
CA VAL A 164 -13.66 13.22 -11.56
C VAL A 164 -14.42 12.17 -12.37
N GLN A 165 -13.80 11.68 -13.44
CA GLN A 165 -14.40 10.70 -14.35
C GLN A 165 -13.83 9.29 -14.15
N VAL A 166 -12.61 9.19 -13.61
CA VAL A 166 -11.92 7.92 -13.40
C VAL A 166 -11.47 7.78 -11.96
N ILE A 167 -11.92 6.72 -11.31
CA ILE A 167 -11.42 6.26 -10.02
C ILE A 167 -10.63 4.98 -10.28
N ARG A 168 -9.30 5.04 -10.18
CA ARG A 168 -8.42 3.90 -10.41
C ARG A 168 -7.93 3.33 -9.09
N TRP A 169 -8.10 2.04 -8.87
CA TRP A 169 -7.61 1.36 -7.68
C TRP A 169 -6.30 0.63 -7.99
N HIS A 170 -5.21 1.03 -7.34
CA HIS A 170 -3.94 0.30 -7.44
C HIS A 170 -3.89 -0.75 -6.34
N THR A 171 -3.92 -2.03 -6.71
CA THR A 171 -3.90 -3.12 -5.73
C THR A 171 -3.12 -4.31 -6.26
N ARG A 172 -2.47 -5.04 -5.34
CA ARG A 172 -1.85 -6.34 -5.60
C ARG A 172 -2.71 -7.49 -5.06
N VAL A 173 -3.77 -7.19 -4.30
CA VAL A 173 -4.65 -8.17 -3.63
C VAL A 173 -5.17 -9.30 -4.53
N PRO A 174 -5.58 -9.07 -5.78
CA PRO A 174 -6.04 -10.18 -6.64
C PRO A 174 -5.01 -11.31 -6.80
N VAL A 175 -3.72 -11.00 -6.68
CA VAL A 175 -2.63 -11.98 -6.73
C VAL A 175 -2.29 -12.50 -5.33
N VAL A 176 -2.13 -11.59 -4.37
CA VAL A 176 -1.49 -11.92 -3.07
C VAL A 176 -2.48 -12.31 -1.99
N ASP A 177 -3.76 -11.93 -2.08
CA ASP A 177 -4.81 -12.32 -1.15
C ASP A 177 -6.18 -12.35 -1.85
N PRO A 178 -6.37 -13.25 -2.83
CA PRO A 178 -7.54 -13.23 -3.71
C PRO A 178 -8.88 -13.36 -2.97
N ALA A 179 -8.89 -13.97 -1.77
CA ALA A 179 -10.09 -14.13 -0.95
C ALA A 179 -10.70 -12.79 -0.48
N ARG A 180 -9.92 -11.69 -0.49
CA ARG A 180 -10.41 -10.34 -0.18
C ARG A 180 -11.22 -9.72 -1.31
N VAL A 181 -11.14 -10.24 -2.53
CA VAL A 181 -11.96 -9.78 -3.66
C VAL A 181 -13.35 -10.41 -3.54
N THR A 182 -14.13 -9.94 -2.56
CA THR A 182 -15.48 -10.43 -2.28
C THR A 182 -16.52 -9.72 -3.17
N PRO A 183 -17.72 -10.29 -3.34
CA PRO A 183 -18.83 -9.60 -4.01
C PRO A 183 -19.14 -8.24 -3.39
N ASP A 184 -19.09 -8.13 -2.06
CA ASP A 184 -19.30 -6.85 -1.35
C ASP A 184 -18.23 -5.83 -1.69
N PHE A 185 -16.96 -6.26 -1.75
CA PHE A 185 -15.86 -5.37 -2.11
C PHE A 185 -15.99 -4.91 -3.57
N VAL A 186 -16.28 -5.83 -4.50
CA VAL A 186 -16.55 -5.49 -5.91
C VAL A 186 -17.73 -4.53 -6.04
N SER A 187 -18.79 -4.71 -5.24
CA SER A 187 -19.93 -3.78 -5.21
C SER A 187 -19.57 -2.42 -4.62
N ALA A 188 -18.57 -2.33 -3.76
CA ALA A 188 -18.10 -1.08 -3.18
C ALA A 188 -17.29 -0.20 -4.17
N LEU A 189 -16.81 -0.79 -5.27
CA LEU A 189 -16.08 -0.08 -6.33
C LEU A 189 -16.99 0.55 -7.39
N LYS A 190 -18.30 0.31 -7.30
CA LYS A 190 -19.32 0.83 -8.23
C LYS A 190 -20.00 2.06 -7.64
#